data_AF-A0A2V7JVY1-F1
#
_entry.id   AF-A0A2V7JVY1-F1
#
_cell.length_a   1.000
_cell.length_b   1.000
_cell.length_c   1.000
_cell.angle_alpha   90.00
_cell.angle_beta   90.00
_cell.angle_gamma   90.00
#
_symmetry.space_group_name_H-M   'P 1'
#
loop_
_entity.id
_entity.type
_entity.pdbx_description
1 polymer ?
#
loop_
_entity_poly.entity_id
_entity_poly.type
_entity_poly.pdbx_seq_one_letter_code
_entity_poly.pdbx_strand_id
1 'polypeptide(L)'
;MRERWNRAVEQETFRQFFQSVPELKAALTINRLVVAGSSADAIVNGVYEYVEPKTGRSKRDTTTFRATLVQDSTGWHLSSIHSLR
;
A
#
# COMPACT_ATOMS: atom_id res chain seq x y z
N MET A 1 -10.27 -17.58 18.72
CA MET A 1 -9.43 -17.78 17.52
C MET A 1 -10.25 -17.55 16.24
N ARG A 2 -10.55 -16.30 15.86
CA ARG A 2 -11.33 -15.98 14.63
C ARG A 2 -10.64 -14.97 13.69
N GLU A 3 -9.40 -14.59 13.97
CA GLU A 3 -8.72 -13.48 13.28
C GLU A 3 -7.66 -13.92 12.26
N ARG A 4 -7.28 -15.20 12.24
CA ARG A 4 -6.23 -15.71 11.33
C ARG A 4 -6.71 -16.02 9.90
N TRP A 5 -8.01 -16.10 9.65
CA TRP A 5 -8.55 -16.47 8.34
C TRP A 5 -8.90 -15.28 7.43
N ASN A 6 -9.02 -14.07 8.00
CA ASN A 6 -9.45 -12.90 7.22
C ASN A 6 -8.32 -12.32 6.35
N ARG A 7 -7.07 -12.35 6.83
CA ARG A 7 -5.92 -11.81 6.08
C ARG A 7 -5.56 -12.62 4.84
N ALA A 8 -5.73 -13.94 4.87
CA ALA A 8 -5.37 -14.80 3.74
C ALA A 8 -6.32 -14.61 2.55
N VAL A 9 -7.61 -14.48 2.82
CA VAL A 9 -8.64 -14.21 1.78
C VAL A 9 -8.44 -12.82 1.18
N GLU A 10 -8.16 -11.82 2.01
CA GLU A 10 -7.88 -10.46 1.56
C GLU A 10 -6.62 -10.40 0.67
N GLN A 11 -5.54 -11.07 1.08
CA GLN A 11 -4.30 -11.15 0.28
C GLN A 11 -4.51 -11.85 -1.07
N GLU A 12 -5.27 -12.95 -1.10
CA GLU A 12 -5.56 -13.66 -2.35
C GLU A 12 -6.45 -12.82 -3.28
N THR A 13 -7.44 -12.11 -2.72
CA THR A 13 -8.30 -11.19 -3.48
C THR A 13 -7.49 -10.03 -4.08
N PHE A 14 -6.54 -9.48 -3.31
CA PHE A 14 -5.63 -8.44 -3.80
C PHE A 14 -4.72 -8.95 -4.93
N ARG A 15 -4.15 -10.16 -4.78
CA ARG A 15 -3.33 -10.76 -5.84
C ARG A 15 -4.12 -10.94 -7.13
N GLN A 16 -5.35 -11.44 -7.04
CA GLN A 16 -6.22 -11.63 -8.20
C GLN A 16 -6.60 -10.30 -8.86
N PHE A 17 -6.88 -9.26 -8.07
CA PHE A 17 -7.10 -7.91 -8.61
C PHE A 17 -5.87 -7.41 -9.39
N PHE A 18 -4.67 -7.47 -8.81
CA PHE A 18 -3.46 -7.00 -9.48
C PHE A 18 -3.11 -7.82 -10.75
N GLN A 19 -3.41 -9.12 -10.75
CA GLN A 19 -3.30 -9.95 -11.96
C GLN A 19 -4.34 -9.59 -13.03
N SER A 20 -5.52 -9.13 -12.62
CA SER A 20 -6.63 -8.80 -13.53
C SER A 20 -6.53 -7.43 -14.19
N VAL A 21 -5.65 -6.55 -13.69
CA VAL A 21 -5.49 -5.18 -14.19
C VAL A 21 -4.22 -5.11 -15.04
N PRO A 22 -4.32 -5.25 -16.38
CA PRO A 22 -3.16 -5.34 -17.27
C PRO A 22 -2.29 -4.06 -17.26
N GLU A 23 -2.84 -2.93 -16.84
CA GLU A 23 -2.15 -1.62 -16.81
C GLU A 23 -2.40 -0.86 -15.51
N LEU A 24 -1.96 -1.42 -14.38
CA LEU A 24 -1.90 -0.65 -13.14
C LEU A 24 -0.66 0.23 -13.14
N LYS A 25 -0.85 1.55 -13.08
CA LYS A 25 0.20 2.52 -12.75
C LYS A 25 0.02 2.99 -11.32
N ALA A 26 1.08 2.86 -10.52
CA ALA A 26 1.10 3.35 -9.15
C ALA A 26 2.19 4.41 -9.01
N ALA A 27 1.84 5.57 -8.46
CA ALA A 27 2.78 6.59 -8.05
C ALA A 27 2.65 6.80 -6.54
N LEU A 28 3.77 6.67 -5.82
CA LEU A 28 3.84 6.89 -4.39
C LEU A 28 4.72 8.11 -4.11
N THR A 29 4.29 8.97 -3.19
CA THR A 29 5.04 10.18 -2.81
C THR A 29 5.07 10.28 -1.30
N ILE A 30 6.27 10.42 -0.74
CA ILE A 30 6.45 10.68 0.69
C ILE A 30 6.24 12.16 0.92
N ASN A 31 5.17 12.51 1.63
CA ASN A 31 4.84 13.91 1.95
C ASN A 31 5.43 14.37 3.26
N ARG A 32 5.62 13.44 4.19
CA ARG A 32 6.24 13.69 5.50
C ARG A 32 7.06 12.47 5.87
N LEU A 33 8.24 12.72 6.40
CA LEU A 33 9.10 11.71 7.00
C LEU A 33 9.65 12.27 8.32
N VAL A 34 9.45 11.54 9.41
CA VAL A 34 10.02 11.84 10.72
C VAL A 34 10.88 10.65 11.13
N VAL A 35 12.18 10.88 11.32
CA VAL A 35 13.15 9.84 11.70
C VAL A 35 13.51 10.01 13.17
N ALA A 36 13.47 8.92 13.92
CA ALA A 36 13.83 8.85 15.33
C ALA A 36 14.68 7.60 15.60
N GLY A 37 16.01 7.76 15.60
CA GLY A 37 16.95 6.66 15.74
C GLY A 37 16.79 5.63 14.61
N SER A 38 16.57 4.37 14.97
CA SER A 38 16.32 3.26 14.04
C SER A 38 14.84 3.09 13.65
N SER A 39 14.00 4.10 13.86
CA SER A 39 12.59 4.10 13.48
C SER A 39 12.25 5.35 12.67
N ALA A 40 11.28 5.24 11.76
CA ALA A 40 10.75 6.39 11.04
C ALA A 40 9.24 6.27 10.83
N ASP A 41 8.53 7.38 10.96
CA ASP A 41 7.12 7.51 10.58
C ASP A 41 7.01 8.32 9.29
N ALA A 42 6.28 7.79 8.31
CA ALA A 42 6.07 8.42 7.02
C ALA A 42 4.57 8.59 6.71
N ILE A 43 4.23 9.72 6.10
CA ILE A 43 2.95 9.92 5.42
C ILE A 43 3.20 9.79 3.93
N VAL A 44 2.54 8.81 3.30
CA VAL A 44 2.72 8.47 1.90
C VAL A 44 1.40 8.68 1.17
N ASN A 45 1.41 9.50 0.13
CA ASN A 45 0.30 9.59 -0.80
C ASN A 45 0.48 8.56 -1.92
N GLY A 46 -0.58 7.84 -2.24
CA GLY A 46 -0.64 6.93 -3.37
C GLY A 46 -1.66 7.41 -4.40
N VAL A 47 -1.26 7.34 -5.67
CA VAL A 47 -2.15 7.51 -6.82
C VAL A 47 -2.11 6.19 -7.60
N TYR A 48 -3.28 5.60 -7.81
CA TYR A 48 -3.45 4.40 -8.62
C TYR A 48 -4.27 4.74 -9.86
N GLU A 49 -3.70 4.47 -11.03
CA GLU A 49 -4.38 4.59 -12.32
C GLU A 49 -4.52 3.20 -12.92
N TYR A 50 -5.74 2.82 -13.25
CA TYR A 50 -6.05 1.51 -13.81
C TYR A 50 -7.26 1.54 -14.73
N VAL A 51 -7.39 0.54 -15.59
CA VAL A 51 -8.62 0.29 -16.34
C VAL A 51 -9.54 -0.58 -15.48
N GLU A 52 -10.74 -0.10 -15.18
CA GLU A 52 -11.72 -0.86 -14.41
C GLU A 52 -12.18 -2.09 -15.21
N PRO A 53 -11.96 -3.33 -14.72
CA PRO A 53 -12.22 -4.54 -15.52
C PRO A 53 -13.69 -4.70 -15.94
N LYS A 54 -14.63 -4.15 -15.15
CA LYS A 54 -16.07 -4.26 -15.40
C LYS A 54 -16.58 -3.32 -16.48
N THR A 55 -15.98 -2.13 -16.60
CA THR A 55 -16.51 -1.05 -17.45
C THR A 55 -15.56 -0.67 -18.58
N GLY A 56 -14.30 -1.12 -18.53
CA GLY A 56 -13.25 -0.73 -19.46
C GLY A 56 -12.82 0.74 -19.33
N ARG A 57 -13.32 1.46 -18.31
CA ARG A 57 -13.01 2.88 -18.12
C ARG A 57 -11.72 3.06 -17.34
N SER A 58 -10.91 4.04 -17.75
CA SER A 58 -9.79 4.50 -16.94
C SER A 58 -10.30 5.12 -15.64
N LYS A 59 -9.74 4.67 -14.53
CA LYS A 59 -10.04 5.13 -13.17
C LYS A 59 -8.76 5.58 -12.49
N ARG A 60 -8.88 6.62 -11.67
CA ARG A 60 -7.80 7.17 -10.85
C ARG A 60 -8.26 7.28 -9.42
N ASP A 61 -7.65 6.51 -8.54
CA ASP A 61 -7.93 6.51 -7.11
C ASP A 61 -6.74 7.09 -6.34
N THR A 62 -7.03 7.95 -5.36
CA THR A 62 -6.02 8.49 -4.44
C THR A 62 -6.23 7.92 -3.05
N THR A 63 -5.13 7.63 -2.36
CA THR A 63 -5.15 7.20 -0.96
C THR A 63 -3.99 7.82 -0.21
N THR A 64 -4.13 7.91 1.11
CA THR A 64 -3.04 8.29 2.01
C THR A 64 -2.76 7.13 2.94
N PHE A 65 -1.49 6.86 3.18
CA PHE A 65 -1.02 5.86 4.12
C PHE A 65 -0.19 6.50 5.21
N ARG A 66 -0.29 5.96 6.42
CA ARG A 66 0.75 6.08 7.42
C ARG A 66 1.57 4.80 7.40
N ALA A 67 2.88 4.97 7.26
CA ALA A 67 3.86 3.90 7.24
C ALA A 67 4.83 4.09 8.41
N THR A 68 5.19 2.99 9.07
CA THR A 68 6.29 2.96 10.02
C THR A 68 7.40 2.11 9.43
N LEU A 69 8.62 2.62 9.47
CA LEU A 69 9.82 1.95 9.03
C LEU A 69 10.73 1.68 10.22
N VAL A 70 11.44 0.57 10.19
CA VAL A 70 12.45 0.21 11.20
C VAL A 70 13.74 -0.13 10.47
N GLN A 71 14.86 0.33 11.01
CA GLN A 71 16.20 0.01 10.52
C GLN A 71 16.79 -1.16 11.30
N ASP A 72 17.26 -2.17 10.59
CA ASP A 72 18.10 -3.25 11.13
C ASP A 72 19.48 -3.28 10.45
N SER A 73 20.25 -4.35 10.67
CA SER A 73 21.59 -4.52 10.10
C SER A 73 21.64 -4.59 8.57
N THR A 74 20.50 -4.83 7.92
CA THR A 74 20.37 -4.94 6.46
C THR A 74 19.78 -3.69 5.81
N GLY A 75 19.26 -2.75 6.60
CA GLY A 75 18.73 -1.48 6.13
C GLY A 75 17.35 -1.14 6.70
N TRP A 76 16.66 -0.22 6.03
CA TRP A 76 15.31 0.20 6.40
C TRP A 76 14.26 -0.75 5.82
N HIS A 77 13.31 -1.15 6.67
CA HIS A 77 12.20 -2.02 6.30
C HIS A 77 10.88 -1.41 6.69
N LEU A 78 9.85 -1.65 5.89
CA LEU A 78 8.47 -1.31 6.23
C LEU A 78 7.99 -2.27 7.33
N SER A 79 7.76 -1.76 8.54
CA SER A 79 7.26 -2.57 9.65
C SER A 79 5.73 -2.57 9.71
N SER A 80 5.10 -1.45 9.34
CA SER A 80 3.64 -1.37 9.24
C SER A 80 3.21 -0.35 8.20
N ILE A 81 2.04 -0.57 7.61
CA ILE A 81 1.34 0.39 6.75
C ILE A 81 -0.16 0.26 6.98
N HIS A 82 -0.84 1.40 7.09
CA HIS A 82 -2.30 1.45 7.16
C HIS A 82 -2.83 2.64 6.38
N SER A 83 -3.98 2.45 5.73
CA SER A 83 -4.69 3.52 5.05
C SER A 83 -5.26 4.50 6.07
N LEU A 84 -5.15 5.80 5.81
CA LEU A 84 -5.67 6.88 6.65
C LEU A 84 -7.08 7.33 6.21
N ARG A 85 -7.86 6.39 5.68
CA ARG A 85 -9.17 6.63 5.08
C ARG A 85 -10.15 7.33 6.01
#